data_AF-A0A1B3JHP3-F1
#
_entry.id   AF-A0A1B3JHP3-F1
#
_cell.length_a   1.000
_cell.length_b   1.000
_cell.length_c   1.000
_cell.angle_alpha   90.00
_cell.angle_beta   90.00
_cell.angle_gamma   90.00
#
_symmetry.space_group_name_H-M   'P 1'
#
loop_
_entity.id
_entity.type
_entity.pdbx_description
1 polymer ?
#
loop_
_entity_poly.entity_id
_entity_poly.type
_entity_poly.pdbx_seq_one_letter_code
_entity_poly.pdbx_strand_id
1 'polypeptide(L)'
;MQEMQQEPKLTLASLKRILADYGERLNRLENDKAAFSPDEIWTARQVADYAKISYGYLMQTLIHDPNFPASVGTPKKNAPKKYRSADVIAFFKNRNQG
;
A
#
# COMPACT_ATOMS: atom_id res chain seq x y z
N MET A 1 -23.61 14.85 44.86
CA MET A 1 -22.25 15.34 44.55
C MET A 1 -22.05 15.16 43.06
N GLN A 2 -21.90 16.24 42.29
CA GLN A 2 -21.63 16.17 40.86
C GLN A 2 -20.11 16.08 40.66
N GLU A 3 -19.65 14.99 40.05
CA GLU A 3 -18.27 14.85 39.59
C GLU A 3 -18.09 15.78 38.39
N MET A 4 -17.44 16.94 38.59
CA MET A 4 -16.92 17.74 37.49
C MET A 4 -15.85 16.93 36.79
N GLN A 5 -16.20 16.33 35.65
CA GLN A 5 -15.22 15.85 34.69
C GLN A 5 -14.38 17.05 34.25
N GLN A 6 -13.18 17.20 34.84
CA GLN A 6 -12.22 18.18 34.38
C GLN A 6 -11.85 17.84 32.94
N GLU A 7 -12.22 18.70 32.00
CA GLU A 7 -11.68 18.64 30.66
C GLU A 7 -10.15 18.63 30.75
N PRO A 8 -9.47 17.69 30.07
CA PRO A 8 -8.03 17.58 30.14
C PRO A 8 -7.40 18.88 29.65
N LYS A 9 -6.84 19.68 30.56
CA LYS A 9 -6.10 20.89 30.19
C LYS A 9 -4.96 20.49 29.27
N LEU A 10 -5.05 20.90 28.01
CA LEU A 10 -4.01 20.70 27.03
C LEU A 10 -2.76 21.47 27.49
N THR A 11 -1.77 20.75 28.01
CA THR A 11 -0.48 21.31 28.41
C THR A 11 0.49 21.27 27.23
N LEU A 12 1.53 22.11 27.29
CA LEU A 12 2.61 22.08 26.30
C LEU A 12 3.30 20.70 26.24
N ALA A 13 3.39 20.01 27.38
CA ALA A 13 3.95 18.66 27.46
C ALA A 13 3.06 17.62 26.77
N SER A 14 1.74 17.68 26.97
CA SER A 14 0.81 16.79 26.27
C SER A 14 0.81 17.05 24.76
N LEU A 15 0.92 18.31 24.32
CA LEU A 15 1.01 18.64 22.89
C LEU A 15 2.27 18.05 22.24
N LYS A 16 3.43 18.20 22.89
CA LYS A 16 4.70 17.62 22.40
C LYS A 16 4.62 16.10 22.26
N ARG A 17 4.02 15.42 23.25
CA ARG A 17 3.83 13.97 23.23
C ARG A 17 2.92 13.54 22.08
N ILE A 18 1.83 14.27 21.85
CA ILE A 18 0.90 13.98 20.74
C ILE A 18 1.61 14.15 19.39
N LEU A 19 2.37 15.23 19.20
CA LEU A 19 3.11 15.45 17.95
C LEU A 19 4.19 14.38 17.71
N ALA A 20 4.87 13.91 18.76
CA ALA A 20 5.83 12.83 18.65
C ALA A 20 5.17 11.49 18.26
N ASP A 21 4.01 11.16 18.84
CA ASP A 21 3.22 9.97 18.47
C ASP A 21 2.82 10.02 16.99
N TYR A 22 2.30 11.16 16.53
CA TYR A 22 1.94 11.33 15.12
C TYR A 22 3.14 11.22 14.19
N GLY A 23 4.28 11.80 14.56
CA GLY A 23 5.53 11.68 13.80
C GLY A 23 6.01 10.24 13.68
N GLU A 24 5.97 9.47 14.78
CA GLU A 24 6.36 8.06 14.77
C GLU A 24 5.40 7.21 13.93
N ARG A 25 4.10 7.45 14.03
CA ARG A 25 3.08 6.75 13.23
C ARG A 25 3.22 7.04 11.74
N LEU A 26 3.48 8.30 11.38
CA LEU A 26 3.77 8.67 9.99
C LEU A 26 5.02 7.98 9.49
N ASN A 27 6.10 8.01 10.26
CA ASN A 27 7.37 7.39 9.89
C ASN A 27 7.23 5.86 9.70
N ARG A 28 6.44 5.18 10.56
CA ARG A 28 6.11 3.76 10.36
C ARG A 28 5.32 3.52 9.08
N LEU A 29 4.27 4.32 8.82
CA LEU A 29 3.46 4.20 7.61
C LEU A 29 4.26 4.47 6.32
N GLU A 30 5.23 5.38 6.37
CA GLU A 30 6.13 5.67 5.26
C GLU A 30 7.17 4.55 5.05
N ASN A 31 7.74 4.01 6.14
CA ASN A 31 8.69 2.90 6.05
C ASN A 31 8.02 1.58 5.62
N ASP A 32 6.80 1.28 6.08
CA ASP A 32 6.01 0.13 5.62
C ASP A 32 5.75 0.18 4.10
N LYS A 33 5.66 1.38 3.52
CA LYS A 33 5.55 1.55 2.05
C LYS A 33 6.89 1.39 1.33
N ALA A 34 8.02 1.60 2.02
CA ALA A 34 9.37 1.46 1.48
C ALA A 34 9.95 0.04 1.63
N ALA A 35 9.25 -0.87 2.33
CA ALA A 35 9.75 -2.21 2.67
C ALA A 35 9.78 -3.22 1.51
N PHE A 36 9.28 -2.86 0.32
CA PHE A 36 9.24 -3.78 -0.81
C PHE A 36 10.58 -3.80 -1.55
N SER A 37 11.22 -4.98 -1.58
CA SER A 37 12.40 -5.16 -2.42
C SER A 37 11.99 -5.03 -3.90
N PRO A 38 12.68 -4.22 -4.71
CA PRO A 38 12.30 -3.98 -6.11
C PRO A 38 12.38 -5.23 -6.99
N ASP A 39 13.18 -6.22 -6.58
CA ASP A 39 13.29 -7.53 -7.24
C ASP A 39 12.32 -8.59 -6.71
N GLU A 40 11.45 -8.23 -5.76
CA GLU A 40 10.46 -9.15 -5.22
C GLU A 40 9.45 -9.56 -6.29
N ILE A 41 9.15 -10.85 -6.35
CA ILE A 41 8.15 -11.40 -7.27
C ILE A 41 6.82 -11.58 -6.55
N TRP A 42 5.84 -10.78 -6.94
CA TRP A 42 4.48 -10.82 -6.40
C TRP A 42 3.56 -11.72 -7.23
N THR A 43 2.67 -12.41 -6.52
CA THR A 43 1.51 -13.07 -7.12
C THR A 43 0.44 -12.05 -7.50
N ALA A 44 -0.48 -12.43 -8.39
CA ALA A 44 -1.65 -11.61 -8.70
C ALA A 44 -2.48 -11.22 -7.45
N ARG A 45 -2.53 -12.09 -6.42
CA ARG A 45 -3.21 -11.77 -5.15
C ARG A 45 -2.52 -10.61 -4.43
N GLN A 46 -1.20 -10.67 -4.27
CA GLN A 46 -0.41 -9.61 -3.64
C GLN A 46 -0.50 -8.28 -4.40
N VAL A 47 -0.55 -8.32 -5.74
CA VAL A 47 -0.77 -7.13 -6.56
C VAL A 47 -2.13 -6.49 -6.25
N ALA A 48 -3.20 -7.30 -6.17
CA ALA A 48 -4.53 -6.80 -5.84
C ALA A 48 -4.59 -6.21 -4.42
N ASP A 49 -3.95 -6.87 -3.45
CA ASP A 49 -3.88 -6.44 -2.05
C ASP A 49 -3.08 -5.13 -1.89
N TYR A 50 -2.02 -4.96 -2.67
CA TYR A 50 -1.23 -3.72 -2.74
C TYR A 50 -2.05 -2.57 -3.34
N ALA A 51 -2.68 -2.80 -4.49
CA ALA A 51 -3.46 -1.79 -5.20
C ALA A 51 -4.84 -1.51 -4.58
N LYS A 52 -5.23 -2.24 -3.53
CA LYS A 52 -6.54 -2.14 -2.87
C LYS A 52 -7.72 -2.32 -3.83
N ILE A 53 -7.57 -3.25 -4.77
CA ILE A 53 -8.58 -3.62 -5.77
C ILE A 53 -9.01 -5.07 -5.60
N SER A 54 -10.15 -5.44 -6.20
CA SER A 54 -10.57 -6.83 -6.21
C SER A 54 -9.66 -7.68 -7.11
N TYR A 55 -9.40 -8.92 -6.68
CA TYR A 55 -8.67 -9.90 -7.49
C TYR A 55 -9.34 -10.14 -8.85
N GLY A 56 -10.68 -10.16 -8.88
CA GLY A 56 -11.45 -10.30 -10.11
C GLY A 56 -11.19 -9.15 -11.08
N TYR A 57 -11.20 -7.90 -10.60
CA TYR A 57 -10.92 -6.73 -11.43
C TYR A 57 -9.50 -6.74 -12.00
N LEU A 58 -8.51 -7.13 -11.18
CA LEU A 58 -7.14 -7.33 -11.67
C LEU A 58 -7.12 -8.33 -12.84
N MET A 59 -7.68 -9.52 -12.63
CA MET A 59 -7.60 -10.63 -13.59
C MET A 59 -8.50 -10.48 -14.83
N GLN A 60 -9.60 -9.74 -14.75
CA GLN A 60 -10.54 -9.59 -15.86
C GLN A 60 -10.30 -8.29 -16.64
N THR A 61 -9.62 -7.31 -16.05
CA THR A 61 -9.48 -5.99 -16.66
C THR A 61 -8.01 -5.58 -16.76
N LEU A 62 -7.31 -5.45 -15.63
CA LEU A 62 -5.97 -4.83 -15.63
C LEU A 62 -4.92 -5.69 -16.34
N ILE A 63 -4.95 -7.01 -16.23
CA ILE A 63 -3.95 -7.87 -16.92
C ILE A 63 -4.04 -7.79 -18.45
N HIS A 64 -5.11 -7.21 -18.99
CA HIS A 64 -5.32 -7.01 -20.42
C HIS A 64 -4.96 -5.60 -20.88
N ASP A 65 -4.65 -4.69 -19.96
CA ASP A 65 -4.16 -3.34 -20.27
C ASP A 65 -2.74 -3.46 -20.84
N PRO A 66 -2.46 -2.87 -22.02
CA PRO A 66 -1.14 -2.94 -22.64
C PRO A 66 -0.03 -2.28 -21.81
N ASN A 67 -0.39 -1.37 -20.89
CA ASN A 67 0.56 -0.72 -20.00
C ASN A 67 0.77 -1.48 -18.69
N PHE A 68 0.00 -2.54 -18.44
CA PHE A 68 0.14 -3.32 -17.22
C PHE A 68 1.39 -4.22 -17.27
N PRO A 69 2.11 -4.41 -16.15
CA PRO A 69 3.33 -5.21 -16.14
C PRO A 69 3.15 -6.63 -16.69
N ALA A 70 4.08 -7.04 -17.54
CA ALA A 70 4.11 -8.40 -18.04
C ALA A 70 4.38 -9.40 -16.92
N SER A 71 3.72 -10.57 -16.98
CA SER A 71 3.96 -11.62 -16.01
C SER A 71 5.36 -12.23 -16.22
N VAL A 72 6.16 -12.30 -15.16
CA VAL A 72 7.43 -13.03 -15.15
C VAL A 72 7.20 -14.54 -15.04
N GLY A 73 7.89 -15.33 -15.86
CA GLY A 73 7.81 -16.81 -15.84
C GLY A 73 7.32 -17.42 -17.15
N THR A 74 7.04 -18.72 -17.14
CA THR A 74 6.69 -19.46 -18.36
C THR A 74 5.33 -19.05 -18.92
N PRO A 75 5.22 -18.77 -20.23
CA PRO A 75 3.98 -18.32 -20.88
C PRO A 75 2.96 -19.46 -21.10
N LYS A 76 2.78 -20.35 -20.12
CA LYS A 76 1.71 -21.36 -20.18
C LYS A 76 0.38 -20.70 -19.86
N LYS A 77 -0.66 -21.04 -20.63
CA LYS A 77 -2.03 -20.49 -20.50
C LYS A 77 -2.58 -20.52 -19.06
N ASN A 78 -2.28 -21.59 -18.31
CA ASN A 78 -2.78 -21.83 -16.96
C ASN A 78 -1.72 -21.63 -15.87
N ALA A 79 -0.54 -21.09 -16.20
CA ALA A 79 0.46 -20.82 -15.17
C ALA A 79 0.01 -19.68 -14.25
N PRO A 80 0.27 -19.78 -12.93
CA PRO A 80 0.05 -18.67 -12.02
C PRO A 80 0.81 -17.43 -12.48
N LYS A 81 0.10 -16.30 -12.59
CA LYS A 81 0.71 -15.01 -12.96
C LYS A 81 1.56 -14.49 -11.82
N LYS A 82 2.75 -14.01 -12.16
CA LYS A 82 3.75 -13.46 -11.25
C LYS A 82 4.28 -12.16 -11.82
N TYR A 83 4.55 -11.17 -10.99
CA TYR A 83 4.93 -9.82 -11.43
C TYR A 83 6.11 -9.33 -10.62
N ARG A 84 6.98 -8.51 -11.20
CA ARG A 84 7.99 -7.78 -10.42
C ARG A 84 7.28 -6.67 -9.64
N SER A 85 7.57 -6.58 -8.35
CA SER A 85 7.00 -5.57 -7.46
C SER A 85 7.27 -4.14 -7.97
N ALA A 86 8.49 -3.86 -8.43
CA ALA A 86 8.88 -2.54 -8.93
C ALA A 86 8.00 -2.06 -10.10
N ASP A 87 7.75 -2.93 -11.08
CA ASP A 87 6.94 -2.60 -12.26
C ASP A 87 5.48 -2.33 -11.88
N VAL A 88 4.94 -3.14 -10.95
CA VAL A 88 3.58 -2.97 -10.41
C VAL A 88 3.47 -1.65 -9.66
N ILE A 89 4.42 -1.35 -8.78
CA ILE A 89 4.44 -0.10 -8.01
C ILE A 89 4.52 1.11 -8.95
N ALA A 90 5.37 1.05 -9.98
CA ALA A 90 5.52 2.12 -10.97
C ALA A 90 4.21 2.36 -11.75
N PHE A 91 3.56 1.27 -12.21
CA PHE A 91 2.26 1.36 -12.89
C PHE A 91 1.21 2.09 -12.05
N PHE A 92 1.03 1.68 -10.79
CA PHE A 92 0.02 2.28 -9.92
C PHE A 92 0.38 3.69 -9.44
N LYS A 93 1.66 4.03 -9.32
CA LYS A 93 2.09 5.42 -9.04
C LYS A 93 1.70 6.38 -10.15
N ASN A 94 1.89 5.97 -11.41
CA ASN A 94 1.59 6.80 -12.58
C ASN A 94 0.09 6.83 -12.92
N ARG A 95 -0.66 5.77 -12.55
CA ARG A 95 -2.11 5.67 -12.81
C ARG A 95 -2.94 6.70 -12.05
N ASN A 96 -2.50 7.13 -10.86
CA ASN A 96 -3.22 8.10 -10.03
C ASN A 96 -2.94 9.57 -10.40
N GLN A 97 -2.20 9.84 -11.48
CA GLN A 97 -1.90 11.19 -11.97
C GLN A 97 -2.82 11.64 -13.13
N GLY A 98 -3.84 10.85 -13.46
CA GLY A 98 -4.87 11.17 -14.46
C GLY A 98 -6.15 11.68 -13.83
#